data_AF-A0A438DBQ6-F1
#
_entry.id   AF-A0A438DBQ6-F1
#
_cell.length_a   1.000
_cell.length_b   1.000
_cell.length_c   1.000
_cell.angle_alpha   90.00
_cell.angle_beta   90.00
_cell.angle_gamma   90.00
#
_symmetry.space_group_name_H-M   'P 1'
#
loop_
_entity.id
_entity.type
_entity.pdbx_description
1 polymer ?
#
loop_
_entity_poly.entity_id
_entity_poly.type
_entity_poly.pdbx_seq_one_letter_code
_entity_poly.pdbx_strand_id
1 'polypeptide(L)'
;MESRKGCGLKVSRASRNFSSTYLEREIQKLEWALGQLLVHPRIYKFSRVLGLDAVWVIKRLESEFSSYKVRAHALLQKKEAELAAAKDSEQLKAQEEALKEAEKEILLATEERDRILRDLQDALANHDKELATRCLVFVVLQPPIAKDAALSSAKQQIKSIEKKLDSANARYQSEKEAWEINLQNLEETWRLRCEALAAQNEVSSGQELQKELEELNLQYKRLKAEHESFRDLAERMIEGKDNEISKLLDENKTLQQSLESRPAAYHNDNYNTAFHKQEALNSSTSAAEQQILLLARQQAQREEELAQSQRHILALQEEIEELERENRLHSQQEAMLKEEFRNMERMQKREGVDMTYLKNVILKLLETGEVEALLPVIGMLLQFSPEEVKLLLSSCYSITMGNLELVLLLRCPLHDIEDALLACRTWNIERESSIELLIVCGSDGCKSAIKHTTPQRKFLPLLQVMLQDLPVLSSQDSHFHNSRNVGNREFF
;
A
#
# COMPACT_ATOMS: atom_id res chain seq x y z
N MET A 1 -65.00 -14.81 82.48
CA MET A 1 -65.33 -16.03 83.25
C MET A 1 -64.62 -15.96 84.61
N GLU A 2 -65.12 -16.49 85.73
CA GLU A 2 -66.44 -17.10 85.95
C GLU A 2 -66.99 -16.90 87.38
N SER A 3 -68.32 -16.87 87.45
CA SER A 3 -69.25 -17.09 88.58
C SER A 3 -68.69 -17.59 89.93
N ARG A 4 -68.97 -16.90 91.05
CA ARG A 4 -70.13 -17.10 91.99
C ARG A 4 -70.08 -18.41 92.83
N LYS A 5 -70.66 -18.51 94.02
CA LYS A 5 -71.57 -17.63 94.80
C LYS A 5 -71.05 -17.48 96.25
N GLY A 6 -71.43 -16.38 96.91
CA GLY A 6 -71.68 -16.40 98.36
C GLY A 6 -73.17 -16.62 98.66
N CYS A 7 -73.51 -17.30 99.75
CA CYS A 7 -74.88 -17.44 100.25
C CYS A 7 -74.96 -17.00 101.72
N GLY A 8 -75.47 -15.78 101.96
CA GLY A 8 -75.65 -15.24 103.31
C GLY A 8 -77.01 -15.58 103.90
N LEU A 9 -77.05 -16.47 104.88
CA LEU A 9 -78.27 -16.78 105.65
C LEU A 9 -78.53 -15.72 106.73
N LYS A 10 -79.53 -14.85 106.49
CA LYS A 10 -80.05 -13.92 107.50
C LYS A 10 -80.91 -14.68 108.52
N VAL A 11 -80.35 -15.02 109.67
CA VAL A 11 -81.11 -15.57 110.82
C VAL A 11 -81.29 -14.51 111.91
N SER A 12 -82.51 -14.46 112.45
CA SER A 12 -83.15 -13.52 113.40
C SER A 12 -82.26 -12.66 114.29
N ARG A 13 -82.67 -11.40 114.44
CA ARG A 13 -81.96 -10.32 115.17
C ARG A 13 -82.21 -10.29 116.68
N ALA A 14 -83.12 -11.11 117.20
CA ALA A 14 -83.62 -11.02 118.58
C ALA A 14 -82.71 -11.66 119.65
N SER A 15 -81.99 -12.74 119.34
CA SER A 15 -81.27 -13.54 120.36
C SER A 15 -79.81 -13.14 120.60
N ARG A 16 -79.29 -12.13 119.90
CA ARG A 16 -77.84 -11.78 119.93
C ARG A 16 -77.46 -10.81 121.06
N ASN A 17 -78.41 -10.00 121.52
CA ASN A 17 -78.11 -8.84 122.37
C ASN A 17 -77.75 -9.21 123.82
N PHE A 18 -78.03 -10.45 124.27
CA PHE A 18 -77.76 -10.90 125.63
C PHE A 18 -76.39 -11.58 125.82
N SER A 19 -75.68 -11.97 124.74
CA SER A 19 -74.32 -12.52 124.83
C SER A 19 -73.22 -11.50 124.52
N SER A 20 -73.51 -10.48 123.71
CA SER A 20 -72.53 -9.42 123.37
C SER A 20 -72.04 -8.68 124.62
N THR A 21 -72.96 -8.28 125.50
CA THR A 21 -72.68 -7.50 126.73
C THR A 21 -71.97 -8.30 127.85
N TYR A 22 -71.72 -9.58 127.63
CA TYR A 22 -70.86 -10.42 128.47
C TYR A 22 -69.45 -10.53 127.85
N LEU A 23 -69.38 -10.78 126.54
CA LEU A 23 -68.11 -10.79 125.79
C LEU A 23 -67.40 -9.43 125.83
N GLU A 24 -68.11 -8.32 125.64
CA GLU A 24 -67.56 -6.96 125.68
C GLU A 24 -66.93 -6.63 127.04
N ARG A 25 -67.53 -7.09 128.15
CA ARG A 25 -66.97 -6.89 129.50
C ARG A 25 -65.73 -7.75 129.76
N GLU A 26 -65.67 -8.96 129.22
CA GLU A 26 -64.49 -9.81 129.36
C GLU A 26 -63.34 -9.34 128.45
N ILE A 27 -63.65 -8.79 127.27
CA ILE A 27 -62.68 -8.09 126.41
C ILE A 27 -62.12 -6.86 127.14
N GLN A 28 -62.96 -5.99 127.72
CA GLN A 28 -62.48 -4.81 128.47
C GLN A 28 -61.61 -5.17 129.69
N LYS A 29 -61.92 -6.27 130.40
CA LYS A 29 -61.05 -6.79 131.48
C LYS A 29 -59.70 -7.25 130.93
N LEU A 30 -59.68 -7.96 129.81
CA LEU A 30 -58.45 -8.44 129.17
C LEU A 30 -57.60 -7.28 128.65
N GLU A 31 -58.20 -6.27 128.02
CA GLU A 31 -57.51 -5.04 127.60
C GLU A 31 -56.92 -4.27 128.79
N TRP A 32 -57.67 -4.12 129.89
CA TRP A 32 -57.17 -3.48 131.11
C TRP A 32 -56.01 -4.25 131.75
N ALA A 33 -56.09 -5.59 131.80
CA ALA A 33 -55.03 -6.45 132.29
C ALA A 33 -53.76 -6.40 131.40
N LEU A 34 -53.94 -6.38 130.07
CA LEU A 34 -52.84 -6.20 129.10
C LEU A 34 -52.18 -4.82 129.24
N GLY A 35 -52.97 -3.76 129.47
CA GLY A 35 -52.46 -2.42 129.73
C GLY A 35 -51.58 -2.35 130.99
N GLN A 36 -52.02 -2.97 132.09
CA GLN A 36 -51.22 -3.08 133.32
C GLN A 36 -49.92 -3.89 133.12
N LEU A 37 -49.99 -4.99 132.35
CA LEU A 37 -48.80 -5.79 132.00
C LEU A 37 -47.79 -5.00 131.16
N LEU A 38 -48.24 -4.21 130.18
CA LEU A 38 -47.35 -3.41 129.31
C LEU A 38 -46.61 -2.29 130.06
N VAL A 39 -47.21 -1.70 131.08
CA VAL A 39 -46.59 -0.65 131.92
C VAL A 39 -45.65 -1.24 132.99
N HIS A 40 -45.73 -2.55 133.27
CA HIS A 40 -44.93 -3.18 134.30
C HIS A 40 -43.41 -3.05 134.01
N PRO A 41 -42.58 -2.51 134.94
CA PRO A 41 -41.19 -2.14 134.65
C PRO A 41 -40.27 -3.26 134.15
N ARG A 42 -40.59 -4.53 134.46
CA ARG A 42 -39.87 -5.69 133.89
C ARG A 42 -40.22 -5.91 132.41
N ILE A 43 -41.49 -5.75 132.02
CA ILE A 43 -41.97 -6.00 130.65
C ILE A 43 -41.54 -4.87 129.72
N TYR A 44 -41.62 -3.60 130.16
CA TYR A 44 -41.09 -2.47 129.37
C TYR A 44 -39.57 -2.59 129.15
N LYS A 45 -38.79 -2.98 130.17
CA LYS A 45 -37.35 -3.25 130.02
C LYS A 45 -37.09 -4.42 129.07
N PHE A 46 -37.84 -5.52 129.18
CA PHE A 46 -37.69 -6.69 128.30
C PHE A 46 -37.98 -6.33 126.83
N SER A 47 -39.07 -5.62 126.57
CA SER A 47 -39.41 -5.10 125.24
C SER A 47 -38.33 -4.15 124.68
N ARG A 48 -37.77 -3.25 125.51
CA ARG A 48 -36.71 -2.33 125.09
C ARG A 48 -35.39 -3.03 124.80
N VAL A 49 -35.04 -4.07 125.56
CA VAL A 49 -33.85 -4.91 125.31
C VAL A 49 -34.05 -5.69 124.00
N LEU A 50 -35.16 -6.42 123.85
CA LEU A 50 -35.48 -7.13 122.60
C LEU A 50 -35.52 -6.21 121.37
N GLY A 51 -35.97 -4.96 121.52
CA GLY A 51 -35.95 -3.95 120.45
C GLY A 51 -34.54 -3.48 120.09
N LEU A 52 -33.64 -3.34 121.07
CA LEU A 52 -32.23 -3.01 120.83
C LEU A 52 -31.48 -4.20 120.20
N ASP A 53 -31.75 -5.42 120.67
CA ASP A 53 -31.22 -6.66 120.08
C ASP A 53 -31.68 -6.82 118.62
N ALA A 54 -32.97 -6.56 118.34
CA ALA A 54 -33.51 -6.58 116.97
C ALA A 54 -32.84 -5.53 116.07
N VAL A 55 -32.62 -4.30 116.56
CA VAL A 55 -31.90 -3.25 115.80
C VAL A 55 -30.43 -3.63 115.58
N TRP A 56 -29.79 -4.30 116.53
CA TRP A 56 -28.43 -4.83 116.36
C TRP A 56 -28.39 -5.95 115.31
N VAL A 57 -29.33 -6.89 115.35
CA VAL A 57 -29.48 -7.96 114.34
C VAL A 57 -29.75 -7.37 112.95
N ILE A 58 -30.62 -6.37 112.82
CA ILE A 58 -30.89 -5.71 111.53
C ILE A 58 -29.62 -5.05 110.98
N LYS A 59 -28.92 -4.22 111.77
CA LYS A 59 -27.66 -3.58 111.34
C LYS A 59 -26.57 -4.58 111.01
N ARG A 60 -26.51 -5.70 111.73
CA ARG A 60 -25.61 -6.81 111.43
C ARG A 60 -25.96 -7.46 110.10
N LEU A 61 -27.24 -7.75 109.84
CA LEU A 61 -27.71 -8.31 108.57
C LEU A 61 -27.51 -7.35 107.38
N GLU A 62 -27.69 -6.03 107.58
CA GLU A 62 -27.37 -5.01 106.58
C GLU A 62 -25.85 -4.99 106.26
N SER A 63 -25.00 -5.15 107.27
CA SER A 63 -23.54 -5.28 107.10
C SER A 63 -23.16 -6.59 106.39
N GLU A 64 -23.78 -7.72 106.77
CA GLU A 64 -23.56 -9.02 106.14
C GLU A 64 -24.08 -9.06 104.69
N PHE A 65 -25.21 -8.40 104.40
CA PHE A 65 -25.80 -8.28 103.06
C PHE A 65 -25.04 -7.31 102.15
N SER A 66 -24.59 -6.17 102.65
CA SER A 66 -23.72 -5.26 101.89
C SER A 66 -22.36 -5.91 101.61
N SER A 67 -21.79 -6.62 102.59
CA SER A 67 -20.59 -7.45 102.42
C SER A 67 -20.81 -8.58 101.39
N TYR A 68 -21.98 -9.23 101.39
CA TYR A 68 -22.37 -10.20 100.37
C TYR A 68 -22.49 -9.57 98.98
N LYS A 69 -23.13 -8.40 98.86
CA LYS A 69 -23.26 -7.66 97.59
C LYS A 69 -21.90 -7.29 97.01
N VAL A 70 -20.96 -6.83 97.83
CA VAL A 70 -19.58 -6.54 97.39
C VAL A 70 -18.88 -7.82 96.92
N ARG A 71 -18.98 -8.94 97.68
CA ARG A 71 -18.45 -10.25 97.23
C ARG A 71 -19.08 -10.72 95.91
N ALA A 72 -20.39 -10.56 95.74
CA ALA A 72 -21.10 -10.97 94.54
C ALA A 72 -20.67 -10.14 93.31
N HIS A 73 -20.56 -8.82 93.43
CA HIS A 73 -20.03 -7.99 92.35
C HIS A 73 -18.56 -8.29 92.03
N ALA A 74 -17.71 -8.54 93.04
CA ALA A 74 -16.31 -8.92 92.81
C ALA A 74 -16.20 -10.29 92.10
N LEU A 75 -17.07 -11.25 92.42
CA LEU A 75 -17.13 -12.54 91.72
C LEU A 75 -17.66 -12.41 90.28
N LEU A 76 -18.64 -11.53 90.04
CA LEU A 76 -19.14 -11.23 88.69
C LEU A 76 -18.06 -10.55 87.85
N GLN A 77 -17.43 -9.49 88.34
CA GLN A 77 -16.32 -8.81 87.66
C GLN A 77 -15.15 -9.76 87.39
N LYS A 78 -14.83 -10.67 88.32
CA LYS A 78 -13.82 -11.71 88.08
C LYS A 78 -14.25 -12.66 86.95
N LYS A 79 -15.52 -13.06 86.89
CA LYS A 79 -16.05 -13.93 85.82
C LYS A 79 -16.16 -13.22 84.48
N GLU A 80 -16.49 -11.94 84.46
CA GLU A 80 -16.47 -11.09 83.26
C GLU A 80 -15.05 -10.95 82.71
N ALA A 81 -14.05 -10.74 83.58
CA ALA A 81 -12.63 -10.71 83.20
C ALA A 81 -12.09 -12.08 82.74
N GLU A 82 -12.45 -13.17 83.43
CA GLU A 82 -12.11 -14.54 83.00
C GLU A 82 -12.72 -14.88 81.63
N LEU A 83 -13.96 -14.43 81.35
CA LEU A 83 -14.63 -14.62 80.06
C LEU A 83 -14.09 -13.71 78.95
N ALA A 84 -13.63 -12.51 79.26
CA ALA A 84 -12.93 -11.64 78.30
C ALA A 84 -11.60 -12.28 77.89
N ALA A 85 -10.73 -12.61 78.86
CA ALA A 85 -9.45 -13.24 78.60
C ALA A 85 -9.56 -14.59 77.86
N ALA A 86 -10.63 -15.36 78.10
CA ALA A 86 -10.92 -16.57 77.33
C ALA A 86 -11.22 -16.26 75.85
N LYS A 87 -12.09 -15.29 75.56
CA LYS A 87 -12.40 -14.85 74.19
C LYS A 87 -11.18 -14.29 73.47
N ASP A 88 -10.38 -13.48 74.17
CA ASP A 88 -9.14 -12.92 73.60
C ASP A 88 -8.15 -14.05 73.25
N SER A 89 -8.05 -15.08 74.09
CA SER A 89 -7.24 -16.28 73.80
C SER A 89 -7.78 -17.12 72.64
N GLU A 90 -9.11 -17.23 72.48
CA GLU A 90 -9.74 -17.90 71.33
C GLU A 90 -9.53 -17.11 70.03
N GLN A 91 -9.64 -15.79 70.06
CA GLN A 91 -9.38 -14.92 68.90
C GLN A 91 -7.91 -14.95 68.48
N LEU A 92 -6.97 -14.92 69.43
CA LEU A 92 -5.54 -15.05 69.14
C LEU A 92 -5.21 -16.40 68.47
N LYS A 93 -5.80 -17.51 68.93
CA LYS A 93 -5.62 -18.82 68.29
C LYS A 93 -6.17 -18.85 66.87
N ALA A 94 -7.37 -18.30 66.64
CA ALA A 94 -7.95 -18.21 65.30
C ALA A 94 -7.09 -17.34 64.35
N GLN A 95 -6.48 -16.27 64.86
CA GLN A 95 -5.53 -15.44 64.09
C GLN A 95 -4.21 -16.19 63.82
N GLU A 96 -3.66 -16.90 64.81
CA GLU A 96 -2.49 -17.76 64.63
C GLU A 96 -2.74 -18.87 63.59
N GLU A 97 -3.91 -19.51 63.60
CA GLU A 97 -4.28 -20.55 62.65
C GLU A 97 -4.47 -19.98 61.24
N ALA A 98 -5.12 -18.83 61.10
CA ALA A 98 -5.25 -18.13 59.82
C ALA A 98 -3.88 -17.68 59.26
N LEU A 99 -2.97 -17.20 60.11
CA LEU A 99 -1.60 -16.86 59.71
C LEU A 99 -0.83 -18.11 59.25
N LYS A 100 -0.91 -19.22 60.00
CA LYS A 100 -0.27 -20.50 59.63
C LYS A 100 -0.82 -21.10 58.33
N GLU A 101 -2.07 -20.81 57.97
CA GLU A 101 -2.61 -21.22 56.65
C GLU A 101 -2.12 -20.30 55.53
N ALA A 102 -2.16 -18.98 55.73
CA ALA A 102 -1.62 -18.02 54.77
C ALA A 102 -0.11 -18.22 54.51
N GLU A 103 0.66 -18.61 55.53
CA GLU A 103 2.08 -19.01 55.39
C GLU A 103 2.24 -20.23 54.46
N LYS A 104 1.36 -21.24 54.55
CA LYS A 104 1.38 -22.40 53.63
C LYS A 104 0.98 -22.00 52.21
N GLU A 105 -0.07 -21.19 52.05
CA GLU A 105 -0.51 -20.71 50.74
C GLU A 105 0.60 -19.91 50.05
N ILE A 106 1.31 -19.05 50.78
CA ILE A 106 2.49 -18.33 50.27
C ILE A 106 3.61 -19.30 49.89
N LEU A 107 3.92 -20.30 50.73
CA LEU A 107 4.95 -21.30 50.41
C LEU A 107 4.62 -22.07 49.13
N LEU A 108 3.39 -22.60 49.01
CA LEU A 108 2.92 -23.30 47.81
C LEU A 108 2.98 -22.39 46.57
N ALA A 109 2.52 -21.14 46.68
CA ALA A 109 2.60 -20.17 45.58
C ALA A 109 4.06 -19.86 45.17
N THR A 110 5.01 -19.83 46.11
CA THR A 110 6.44 -19.69 45.78
C THR A 110 7.02 -20.95 45.13
N GLU A 111 6.63 -22.15 45.56
CA GLU A 111 7.04 -23.41 44.93
C GLU A 111 6.51 -23.54 43.49
N GLU A 112 5.28 -23.08 43.22
CA GLU A 112 4.70 -23.05 41.87
C GLU A 112 5.36 -21.98 41.00
N ARG A 113 5.59 -20.76 41.52
CA ARG A 113 6.38 -19.73 40.83
C ARG A 113 7.76 -20.25 40.47
N ASP A 114 8.44 -20.92 41.39
CA ASP A 114 9.81 -21.41 41.20
C ASP A 114 9.85 -22.71 40.36
N ARG A 115 8.71 -23.37 40.14
CA ARG A 115 8.52 -24.38 39.08
C ARG A 115 8.41 -23.69 37.71
N ILE A 116 7.49 -22.75 37.56
CA ILE A 116 7.27 -21.99 36.31
C ILE A 116 8.55 -21.27 35.86
N LEU A 117 9.33 -20.69 36.78
CA LEU A 117 10.61 -20.05 36.46
C LEU A 117 11.65 -21.04 35.93
N ARG A 118 11.68 -22.29 36.41
CA ARG A 118 12.54 -23.34 35.86
C ARG A 118 12.04 -23.81 34.50
N ASP A 119 10.73 -24.06 34.37
CA ASP A 119 10.12 -24.48 33.10
C ASP A 119 10.38 -23.45 31.99
N LEU A 120 10.33 -22.15 32.31
CA LEU A 120 10.69 -21.05 31.40
C LEU A 120 12.19 -20.97 31.11
N GLN A 121 13.07 -21.23 32.09
CA GLN A 121 14.52 -21.28 31.87
C GLN A 121 14.93 -22.46 30.98
N ASP A 122 14.36 -23.65 31.20
CA ASP A 122 14.58 -24.83 30.37
C ASP A 122 14.01 -24.62 28.95
N ALA A 123 12.83 -24.00 28.83
CA ALA A 123 12.27 -23.61 27.54
C ALA A 123 13.20 -22.64 26.79
N LEU A 124 13.70 -21.59 27.45
CA LEU A 124 14.63 -20.62 26.86
C LEU A 124 15.95 -21.29 26.46
N ALA A 125 16.55 -22.10 27.33
CA ALA A 125 17.75 -22.87 27.02
C ALA A 125 17.55 -23.87 25.87
N ASN A 126 16.32 -24.34 25.64
CA ASN A 126 15.99 -25.17 24.48
C ASN A 126 15.79 -24.35 23.19
N HIS A 127 15.24 -23.13 23.28
CA HIS A 127 15.22 -22.20 22.15
C HIS A 127 16.64 -21.76 21.76
N ASP A 128 17.53 -21.50 22.72
CA ASP A 128 18.94 -21.19 22.44
C ASP A 128 19.66 -22.37 21.75
N LYS A 129 19.35 -23.62 22.15
CA LYS A 129 19.84 -24.83 21.44
C LYS A 129 19.24 -24.94 20.03
N GLU A 130 17.97 -24.58 19.84
CA GLU A 130 17.36 -24.58 18.50
C GLU A 130 17.96 -23.47 17.62
N LEU A 131 18.20 -22.28 18.16
CA LEU A 131 18.88 -21.20 17.44
C LEU A 131 20.33 -21.58 17.11
N ALA A 132 21.07 -22.18 18.06
CA ALA A 132 22.42 -22.68 17.82
C ALA A 132 22.46 -23.80 16.75
N THR A 133 21.51 -24.73 16.78
CA THR A 133 21.41 -25.78 15.75
C THR A 133 20.90 -25.25 14.42
N ARG A 134 19.97 -24.27 14.37
CA ARG A 134 19.57 -23.55 13.15
C ARG A 134 20.72 -22.75 12.56
N CYS A 135 21.55 -22.10 13.37
CA CYS A 135 22.78 -21.43 12.91
C CYS A 135 23.82 -22.41 12.39
N LEU A 136 24.02 -23.56 13.05
CA LEU A 136 24.86 -24.64 12.52
C LEU A 136 24.29 -25.20 11.21
N VAL A 137 22.98 -25.40 11.11
CA VAL A 137 22.30 -25.86 9.88
C VAL A 137 22.40 -24.82 8.77
N PHE A 138 22.35 -23.52 9.07
CA PHE A 138 22.63 -22.46 8.10
C PHE A 138 24.09 -22.50 7.59
N VAL A 139 25.06 -22.88 8.45
CA VAL A 139 26.47 -23.08 8.08
C VAL A 139 26.74 -24.42 7.36
N VAL A 140 25.90 -25.44 7.58
CA VAL A 140 26.11 -26.82 7.08
C VAL A 140 25.27 -27.16 5.84
N LEU A 141 23.99 -26.75 5.77
CA LEU A 141 23.14 -26.94 4.58
C LEU A 141 23.32 -25.83 3.54
N GLN A 142 23.91 -24.69 3.90
CA GLN A 142 24.42 -23.72 2.93
C GLN A 142 25.92 -23.50 3.19
N PRO A 143 26.82 -24.28 2.55
CA PRO A 143 28.24 -24.20 2.82
C PRO A 143 28.75 -22.76 2.60
N PRO A 144 29.46 -22.14 3.56
CA PRO A 144 30.02 -20.80 3.37
C PRO A 144 30.91 -20.77 2.12
N ILE A 145 31.67 -21.84 1.90
CA ILE A 145 32.48 -22.09 0.69
C ILE A 145 31.66 -21.93 -0.61
N ALA A 146 30.43 -22.41 -0.67
CA ALA A 146 29.59 -22.31 -1.87
C ALA A 146 29.07 -20.88 -2.09
N LYS A 147 28.70 -20.19 -1.00
CA LYS A 147 28.27 -18.78 -1.04
C LYS A 147 29.43 -17.86 -1.42
N ASP A 148 30.62 -18.10 -0.85
CA ASP A 148 31.84 -17.35 -1.15
C ASP A 148 32.41 -17.67 -2.54
N ALA A 149 32.26 -18.90 -3.04
CA ALA A 149 32.58 -19.26 -4.42
C ALA A 149 31.65 -18.56 -5.42
N ALA A 150 30.34 -18.54 -5.17
CA ALA A 150 29.38 -17.80 -6.00
C ALA A 150 29.65 -16.28 -5.96
N LEU A 151 29.95 -15.74 -4.78
CA LEU A 151 30.21 -14.32 -4.57
C LEU A 151 31.58 -13.87 -5.13
N SER A 152 32.60 -14.73 -5.09
CA SER A 152 33.90 -14.46 -5.76
C SER A 152 33.80 -14.59 -7.27
N SER A 153 33.05 -15.57 -7.79
CA SER A 153 32.72 -15.69 -9.21
C SER A 153 31.97 -14.45 -9.72
N ALA A 154 30.93 -13.99 -9.00
CA ALA A 154 30.21 -12.76 -9.33
C ALA A 154 31.13 -11.52 -9.31
N LYS A 155 32.00 -11.37 -8.28
CA LYS A 155 33.02 -10.31 -8.25
C LYS A 155 34.01 -10.39 -9.41
N GLN A 156 34.35 -11.59 -9.89
CA GLN A 156 35.23 -11.78 -11.04
C GLN A 156 34.51 -11.46 -12.38
N GLN A 157 33.21 -11.77 -12.48
CA GLN A 157 32.38 -11.36 -13.63
C GLN A 157 32.23 -9.84 -13.68
N ILE A 158 31.91 -9.18 -12.55
CA ILE A 158 31.86 -7.72 -12.44
C ILE A 158 33.19 -7.11 -12.89
N LYS A 159 34.34 -7.56 -12.36
CA LYS A 159 35.68 -7.12 -12.79
C LYS A 159 36.04 -7.40 -14.25
N SER A 160 35.36 -8.36 -14.89
CA SER A 160 35.50 -8.64 -16.32
C SER A 160 34.65 -7.65 -17.15
N ILE A 161 33.47 -7.28 -16.66
CA ILE A 161 32.57 -6.29 -17.28
C ILE A 161 33.14 -4.87 -17.11
N GLU A 162 33.65 -4.50 -15.94
CA GLU A 162 34.37 -3.25 -15.67
C GLU A 162 35.50 -3.05 -16.69
N LYS A 163 36.43 -4.02 -16.80
CA LYS A 163 37.53 -3.95 -17.78
C LYS A 163 37.08 -3.90 -19.23
N LYS A 164 35.96 -4.54 -19.58
CA LYS A 164 35.38 -4.44 -20.92
C LYS A 164 34.84 -3.02 -21.16
N LEU A 165 34.11 -2.45 -20.21
CA LEU A 165 33.57 -1.09 -20.26
C LEU A 165 34.71 -0.06 -20.36
N ASP A 166 35.76 -0.19 -19.55
CA ASP A 166 36.96 0.65 -19.61
C ASP A 166 37.61 0.58 -21.01
N SER A 167 37.77 -0.63 -21.55
CA SER A 167 38.36 -0.82 -22.89
C SER A 167 37.47 -0.33 -24.04
N ALA A 168 36.15 -0.36 -23.87
CA ALA A 168 35.19 0.15 -24.84
C ALA A 168 35.12 1.68 -24.81
N ASN A 169 35.13 2.28 -23.61
CA ASN A 169 35.21 3.73 -23.42
C ASN A 169 36.55 4.27 -23.97
N ALA A 170 37.68 3.62 -23.66
CA ALA A 170 38.98 4.00 -24.21
C ALA A 170 39.01 3.95 -25.75
N ARG A 171 38.40 2.93 -26.37
CA ARG A 171 38.21 2.87 -27.83
C ARG A 171 37.35 4.04 -28.33
N TYR A 172 36.20 4.26 -27.73
CA TYR A 172 35.28 5.35 -28.10
C TYR A 172 35.95 6.72 -28.02
N GLN A 173 36.72 7.02 -26.96
CA GLN A 173 37.47 8.28 -26.90
C GLN A 173 38.53 8.35 -28.01
N SER A 174 39.32 7.29 -28.24
CA SER A 174 40.33 7.29 -29.31
C SER A 174 39.73 7.39 -30.72
N GLU A 175 38.52 6.86 -30.93
CA GLU A 175 37.80 6.98 -32.19
C GLU A 175 37.23 8.39 -32.35
N LYS A 176 36.64 8.97 -31.29
CA LYS A 176 36.21 10.38 -31.26
C LYS A 176 37.37 11.32 -31.58
N GLU A 177 38.52 11.14 -30.94
CA GLU A 177 39.74 11.92 -31.20
C GLU A 177 40.19 11.78 -32.67
N ALA A 178 40.14 10.56 -33.24
CA ALA A 178 40.46 10.34 -34.64
C ALA A 178 39.45 11.01 -35.59
N TRP A 179 38.15 10.98 -35.29
CA TRP A 179 37.12 11.71 -36.04
C TRP A 179 37.30 13.23 -35.95
N GLU A 180 37.65 13.75 -34.77
CA GLU A 180 37.88 15.18 -34.52
C GLU A 180 39.13 15.68 -35.30
N ILE A 181 40.21 14.90 -35.32
CA ILE A 181 41.41 15.16 -36.14
C ILE A 181 41.09 15.06 -37.64
N ASN A 182 40.32 14.05 -38.07
CA ASN A 182 39.93 13.90 -39.49
C ASN A 182 39.05 15.06 -39.98
N LEU A 183 38.16 15.57 -39.13
CA LEU A 183 37.36 16.76 -39.44
C LEU A 183 38.24 18.00 -39.60
N GLN A 184 39.17 18.24 -38.67
CA GLN A 184 40.13 19.35 -38.77
C GLN A 184 40.99 19.25 -40.04
N ASN A 185 41.52 18.07 -40.37
CA ASN A 185 42.28 17.84 -41.61
C ASN A 185 41.45 18.13 -42.87
N LEU A 186 40.15 17.78 -42.88
CA LEU A 186 39.24 18.10 -43.99
C LEU A 186 38.97 19.61 -44.07
N GLU A 187 38.73 20.28 -42.95
CA GLU A 187 38.54 21.74 -42.90
C GLU A 187 39.78 22.49 -43.38
N GLU A 188 40.98 22.09 -42.98
CA GLU A 188 42.23 22.68 -43.48
C GLU A 188 42.45 22.39 -44.97
N THR A 189 42.16 21.16 -45.44
CA THR A 189 42.24 20.81 -46.86
C THR A 189 41.29 21.66 -47.71
N TRP A 190 40.06 21.89 -47.24
CA TRP A 190 39.10 22.77 -47.92
C TRP A 190 39.49 24.24 -47.83
N ARG A 191 40.03 24.70 -46.70
CA ARG A 191 40.56 26.07 -46.53
C ARG A 191 41.68 26.36 -47.52
N LEU A 192 42.71 25.51 -47.56
CA LEU A 192 43.83 25.61 -48.51
C LEU A 192 43.35 25.55 -49.97
N ARG A 193 42.32 24.74 -50.27
CA ARG A 193 41.73 24.69 -51.61
C ARG A 193 40.97 25.97 -51.97
N CYS A 194 40.26 26.59 -51.03
CA CYS A 194 39.62 27.88 -51.23
C CYS A 194 40.65 29.00 -51.41
N GLU A 195 41.72 29.02 -50.61
CA GLU A 195 42.84 29.96 -50.74
C GLU A 195 43.55 29.81 -52.10
N ALA A 196 43.83 28.57 -52.54
CA ALA A 196 44.43 28.30 -53.84
C ALA A 196 43.52 28.73 -55.01
N LEU A 197 42.20 28.49 -54.92
CA LEU A 197 41.24 28.94 -55.93
C LEU A 197 41.07 30.47 -55.93
N ALA A 198 41.13 31.13 -54.77
CA ALA A 198 41.12 32.59 -54.68
C ALA A 198 42.36 33.19 -55.37
N ALA A 199 43.55 32.70 -55.03
CA ALA A 199 44.80 33.13 -55.66
C ALA A 199 44.83 32.84 -57.18
N GLN A 200 44.32 31.68 -57.61
CA GLN A 200 44.20 31.36 -59.04
C GLN A 200 43.23 32.31 -59.76
N ASN A 201 42.09 32.64 -59.14
CA ASN A 201 41.12 33.57 -59.72
C ASN A 201 41.65 35.01 -59.79
N GLU A 202 42.31 35.51 -58.75
CA GLU A 202 42.93 36.85 -58.76
C GLU A 202 44.00 36.96 -59.86
N VAL A 203 44.89 35.97 -59.96
CA VAL A 203 45.96 35.95 -60.98
C VAL A 203 45.39 35.77 -62.39
N SER A 204 44.44 34.85 -62.60
CA SER A 204 43.89 34.58 -63.93
C SER A 204 42.99 35.72 -64.42
N SER A 205 41.91 36.03 -63.68
CA SER A 205 40.93 37.03 -64.12
C SER A 205 41.52 38.43 -64.20
N GLY A 206 42.41 38.81 -63.27
CA GLY A 206 43.09 40.09 -63.30
C GLY A 206 44.00 40.25 -64.51
N GLN A 207 44.82 39.24 -64.84
CA GLN A 207 45.73 39.30 -65.99
C GLN A 207 45.02 39.15 -67.34
N GLU A 208 43.93 38.39 -67.40
CA GLU A 208 43.18 38.16 -68.63
C GLU A 208 42.35 39.40 -69.01
N LEU A 209 41.59 39.98 -68.07
CA LEU A 209 40.89 41.25 -68.28
C LEU A 209 41.84 42.41 -68.58
N GLN A 210 43.03 42.46 -67.96
CA GLN A 210 44.04 43.47 -68.26
C GLN A 210 44.55 43.35 -69.70
N LYS A 211 44.79 42.12 -70.21
CA LYS A 211 45.20 41.89 -71.61
C LYS A 211 44.10 42.26 -72.59
N GLU A 212 42.84 41.85 -72.33
CA GLU A 212 41.70 42.21 -73.18
C GLU A 212 41.53 43.74 -73.26
N LEU A 213 41.69 44.45 -72.13
CA LEU A 213 41.64 45.91 -72.07
C LEU A 213 42.78 46.57 -72.86
N GLU A 214 44.01 46.04 -72.77
CA GLU A 214 45.17 46.53 -73.52
C GLU A 214 45.05 46.27 -75.03
N GLU A 215 44.55 45.10 -75.42
CA GLU A 215 44.30 44.77 -76.83
C GLU A 215 43.14 45.60 -77.42
N LEU A 216 42.04 45.77 -76.69
CA LEU A 216 40.92 46.63 -77.11
C LEU A 216 41.36 48.10 -77.26
N ASN A 217 42.22 48.59 -76.36
CA ASN A 217 42.84 49.91 -76.45
C ASN A 217 43.77 50.02 -77.69
N LEU A 218 44.51 48.97 -78.03
CA LEU A 218 45.33 48.92 -79.25
C LEU A 218 44.47 48.90 -80.52
N GLN A 219 43.37 48.15 -80.53
CA GLN A 219 42.39 48.13 -81.62
C GLN A 219 41.73 49.52 -81.79
N TYR A 220 41.30 50.16 -80.69
CA TYR A 220 40.76 51.52 -80.71
C TYR A 220 41.76 52.54 -81.27
N LYS A 221 43.03 52.48 -80.86
CA LYS A 221 44.11 53.33 -81.40
C LYS A 221 44.31 53.12 -82.91
N ARG A 222 44.29 51.86 -83.37
CA ARG A 222 44.40 51.53 -84.80
C ARG A 222 43.22 52.08 -85.59
N LEU A 223 41.99 51.80 -85.14
CA LEU A 223 40.76 52.27 -85.77
C LEU A 223 40.70 53.81 -85.81
N LYS A 224 41.19 54.50 -84.76
CA LYS A 224 41.31 55.96 -84.74
C LYS A 224 42.32 56.47 -85.77
N ALA A 225 43.49 55.85 -85.87
CA ALA A 225 44.48 56.20 -86.90
C ALA A 225 43.98 55.91 -88.33
N GLU A 226 43.18 54.86 -88.52
CA GLU A 226 42.47 54.60 -89.77
C GLU A 226 41.43 55.70 -90.06
N HIS A 227 40.64 56.13 -89.08
CA HIS A 227 39.69 57.25 -89.22
C HIS A 227 40.38 58.61 -89.47
N GLU A 228 41.58 58.81 -88.95
CA GLU A 228 42.43 59.97 -89.25
C GLU A 228 42.95 59.88 -90.69
N SER A 229 43.51 58.74 -91.10
CA SER A 229 43.93 58.48 -92.49
C SER A 229 42.79 58.62 -93.53
N PHE A 230 41.59 58.13 -93.21
CA PHE A 230 40.40 58.30 -94.06
C PHE A 230 39.94 59.77 -94.13
N ARG A 231 40.10 60.55 -93.05
CA ARG A 231 39.85 61.99 -93.05
C ARG A 231 40.87 62.72 -93.91
N ASP A 232 42.16 62.45 -93.73
CA ASP A 232 43.23 63.05 -94.52
C ASP A 232 43.13 62.69 -96.01
N LEU A 233 42.58 61.51 -96.34
CA LEU A 233 42.25 61.13 -97.71
C LEU A 233 41.01 61.86 -98.23
N ALA A 234 39.94 61.96 -97.44
CA ALA A 234 38.72 62.67 -97.81
C ALA A 234 38.98 64.18 -97.99
N GLU A 235 39.79 64.79 -97.12
CA GLU A 235 40.19 66.19 -97.18
C GLU A 235 41.03 66.47 -98.44
N ARG A 236 42.05 65.66 -98.73
CA ARG A 236 42.79 65.73 -100.01
C ARG A 236 41.92 65.43 -101.24
N MET A 237 40.89 64.59 -101.12
CA MET A 237 39.93 64.37 -102.20
C MET A 237 38.98 65.56 -102.38
N ILE A 238 38.59 66.25 -101.31
CA ILE A 238 37.79 67.49 -101.35
C ILE A 238 38.65 68.60 -101.93
N GLU A 239 39.85 68.87 -101.42
CA GLU A 239 40.80 69.82 -102.02
C GLU A 239 41.07 69.50 -103.49
N GLY A 240 41.31 68.22 -103.81
CA GLY A 240 41.50 67.75 -105.18
C GLY A 240 40.28 68.03 -106.06
N LYS A 241 39.07 67.79 -105.55
CA LYS A 241 37.80 68.08 -106.23
C LYS A 241 37.45 69.55 -106.28
N ASP A 242 37.85 70.38 -105.32
CA ASP A 242 37.63 71.83 -105.35
C ASP A 242 38.62 72.51 -106.30
N ASN A 243 39.85 71.99 -106.42
CA ASN A 243 40.79 72.37 -107.47
C ASN A 243 40.31 71.90 -108.85
N GLU A 244 39.75 70.69 -108.95
CA GLU A 244 39.13 70.17 -110.18
C GLU A 244 37.86 70.95 -110.55
N ILE A 245 37.01 71.31 -109.59
CA ILE A 245 35.82 72.15 -109.77
C ILE A 245 36.22 73.58 -110.13
N SER A 246 37.29 74.13 -109.56
CA SER A 246 37.81 75.45 -109.96
C SER A 246 38.28 75.43 -111.42
N LYS A 247 39.09 74.42 -111.79
CA LYS A 247 39.48 74.19 -113.20
C LYS A 247 38.26 73.93 -114.09
N LEU A 248 37.31 73.11 -113.66
CA LEU A 248 36.08 72.83 -114.39
C LEU A 248 35.09 74.00 -114.36
N LEU A 249 35.25 75.03 -113.53
CA LEU A 249 34.48 76.26 -113.61
C LEU A 249 35.12 77.24 -114.60
N ASP A 250 36.44 77.33 -114.65
CA ASP A 250 37.14 78.06 -115.72
C ASP A 250 37.01 77.35 -117.09
N GLU A 251 37.08 76.02 -117.12
CA GLU A 251 36.80 75.21 -118.31
C GLU A 251 35.31 75.20 -118.64
N ASN A 252 34.36 75.10 -117.72
CA ASN A 252 32.93 75.25 -118.06
C ASN A 252 32.59 76.71 -118.45
N LYS A 253 33.43 77.69 -118.13
CA LYS A 253 33.34 79.07 -118.63
C LYS A 253 33.94 79.23 -120.04
N THR A 254 34.86 78.36 -120.48
CA THR A 254 35.29 78.25 -121.89
C THR A 254 34.47 77.21 -122.69
N LEU A 255 33.83 76.26 -122.03
CA LEU A 255 32.97 75.23 -122.61
C LEU A 255 31.51 75.69 -122.67
N GLN A 256 31.03 76.62 -121.84
CA GLN A 256 29.79 77.37 -122.13
C GLN A 256 29.92 78.19 -123.43
N GLN A 257 31.16 78.47 -123.87
CA GLN A 257 31.45 79.07 -125.17
C GLN A 257 31.59 78.02 -126.30
N SER A 258 31.51 76.70 -126.01
CA SER A 258 31.66 75.62 -127.00
C SER A 258 30.61 74.48 -126.91
N LEU A 259 29.74 74.47 -125.90
CA LEU A 259 28.66 73.50 -125.69
C LEU A 259 27.27 74.06 -126.04
N GLU A 260 27.24 75.13 -126.83
CA GLU A 260 26.12 75.34 -127.77
C GLU A 260 26.02 74.16 -128.79
N SER A 261 27.03 73.28 -128.89
CA SER A 261 27.05 72.08 -129.75
C SER A 261 27.15 70.72 -129.00
N ARG A 262 26.02 70.32 -128.39
CA ARG A 262 25.37 68.98 -128.27
C ARG A 262 26.18 67.63 -128.13
N PRO A 263 25.74 66.62 -127.32
CA PRO A 263 26.56 65.46 -126.84
C PRO A 263 25.97 64.04 -127.12
N ALA A 264 26.48 62.96 -126.46
CA ALA A 264 25.74 61.88 -125.70
C ALA A 264 26.36 60.43 -125.68
N ALA A 265 25.80 59.53 -124.82
CA ALA A 265 25.94 58.04 -124.69
C ALA A 265 27.12 57.46 -123.84
N TYR A 266 26.96 56.61 -122.79
CA TYR A 266 26.56 55.16 -122.62
C TYR A 266 27.73 54.14 -122.89
N HIS A 267 27.89 52.89 -122.36
CA HIS A 267 27.19 51.89 -121.49
C HIS A 267 28.25 50.77 -121.09
N ASN A 268 28.14 49.66 -120.29
CA ASN A 268 27.22 49.01 -119.31
C ASN A 268 27.92 47.82 -118.55
N ASP A 269 27.20 47.06 -117.67
CA ASP A 269 27.42 45.64 -117.20
C ASP A 269 28.59 45.23 -116.23
N ASN A 270 28.74 43.99 -115.68
CA ASN A 270 27.89 42.98 -114.95
C ASN A 270 28.70 41.68 -114.52
N TYR A 271 28.14 40.78 -113.67
CA TYR A 271 28.35 39.29 -113.52
C TYR A 271 29.16 38.58 -112.37
N ASN A 272 28.43 37.70 -111.64
CA ASN A 272 28.63 36.24 -111.28
C ASN A 272 29.71 35.60 -110.34
N THR A 273 29.22 35.02 -109.21
CA THR A 273 29.33 33.62 -108.63
C THR A 273 30.64 32.77 -108.60
N ALA A 274 30.90 32.04 -107.47
CA ALA A 274 30.71 30.56 -107.33
C ALA A 274 31.45 29.87 -106.12
N PHE A 275 31.04 28.60 -105.79
CA PHE A 275 31.76 27.53 -105.04
C PHE A 275 32.06 27.68 -103.51
N HIS A 276 32.36 26.63 -102.69
CA HIS A 276 32.46 25.16 -102.86
C HIS A 276 31.98 24.38 -101.58
N LYS A 277 32.32 23.08 -101.41
CA LYS A 277 31.81 22.17 -100.33
C LYS A 277 32.83 21.04 -100.01
N GLN A 278 32.74 20.43 -98.81
CA GLN A 278 32.85 18.96 -98.54
C GLN A 278 33.98 18.44 -97.60
N GLU A 279 33.66 18.29 -96.30
CA GLU A 279 34.26 17.34 -95.35
C GLU A 279 33.14 16.67 -94.53
N ALA A 280 33.15 15.35 -94.29
CA ALA A 280 32.01 14.68 -93.64
C ALA A 280 32.21 13.26 -93.01
N LEU A 281 33.23 12.47 -93.37
CA LEU A 281 33.18 11.00 -93.12
C LEU A 281 33.95 10.45 -91.91
N ASN A 282 34.82 11.23 -91.26
CA ASN A 282 35.71 10.71 -90.21
C ASN A 282 35.11 10.79 -88.79
N SER A 283 33.88 11.26 -88.63
CA SER A 283 33.29 11.62 -87.32
C SER A 283 32.46 10.51 -86.65
N SER A 284 32.08 9.44 -87.35
CA SER A 284 31.03 8.53 -86.89
C SER A 284 31.47 7.52 -85.83
N THR A 285 32.66 6.90 -86.00
CA THR A 285 33.08 5.78 -85.15
C THR A 285 33.42 6.21 -83.72
N SER A 286 34.15 7.32 -83.55
CA SER A 286 34.54 7.83 -82.23
C SER A 286 33.33 8.30 -81.41
N ALA A 287 32.28 8.81 -82.08
CA ALA A 287 31.03 9.22 -81.41
C ALA A 287 30.31 8.04 -80.74
N ALA A 288 30.34 6.84 -81.34
CA ALA A 288 29.70 5.66 -80.78
C ALA A 288 30.37 5.17 -79.49
N GLU A 289 31.70 5.16 -79.43
CA GLU A 289 32.46 4.77 -78.24
C GLU A 289 32.25 5.76 -77.08
N GLN A 290 32.25 7.06 -77.39
CA GLN A 290 31.93 8.11 -76.42
C GLN A 290 30.49 7.97 -75.87
N GLN A 291 29.53 7.61 -76.72
CA GLN A 291 28.14 7.39 -76.31
C GLN A 291 27.98 6.18 -75.38
N ILE A 292 28.72 5.08 -75.63
CA ILE A 292 28.73 3.89 -74.74
C ILE A 292 29.29 4.26 -73.36
N LEU A 293 30.41 4.99 -73.29
CA LEU A 293 31.00 5.43 -72.02
C LEU A 293 30.07 6.36 -71.23
N LEU A 294 29.35 7.25 -71.92
CA LEU A 294 28.38 8.16 -71.30
C LEU A 294 27.21 7.38 -70.68
N LEU A 295 26.67 6.39 -71.41
CA LEU A 295 25.57 5.53 -70.93
C LEU A 295 26.00 4.66 -69.75
N ALA A 296 27.20 4.07 -69.79
CA ALA A 296 27.76 3.30 -68.68
C ALA A 296 27.90 4.16 -67.41
N ARG A 297 28.38 5.41 -67.54
CA ARG A 297 28.46 6.35 -66.42
C ARG A 297 27.09 6.70 -65.85
N GLN A 298 26.09 6.98 -66.70
CA GLN A 298 24.72 7.26 -66.25
C GLN A 298 24.07 6.05 -65.58
N GLN A 299 24.40 4.83 -66.01
CA GLN A 299 23.92 3.60 -65.38
C GLN A 299 24.48 3.45 -63.96
N ALA A 300 25.81 3.58 -63.81
CA ALA A 300 26.47 3.51 -62.50
C ALA A 300 25.99 4.60 -61.52
N GLN A 301 25.70 5.81 -62.00
CA GLN A 301 25.12 6.87 -61.16
C GLN A 301 23.71 6.50 -60.67
N ARG A 302 22.83 6.02 -61.55
CA ARG A 302 21.48 5.57 -61.15
C ARG A 302 21.50 4.34 -60.24
N GLU A 303 22.47 3.45 -60.39
CA GLU A 303 22.64 2.29 -59.50
C GLU A 303 23.13 2.69 -58.11
N GLU A 304 24.05 3.65 -57.98
CA GLU A 304 24.47 4.16 -56.67
C GLU A 304 23.37 5.00 -55.99
N GLU A 305 22.62 5.83 -56.73
CA GLU A 305 21.44 6.55 -56.21
C GLU A 305 20.37 5.56 -55.68
N LEU A 306 20.11 4.48 -56.43
CA LEU A 306 19.23 3.39 -55.98
C LEU A 306 19.80 2.68 -54.74
N ALA A 307 21.09 2.35 -54.70
CA ALA A 307 21.71 1.72 -53.54
C ALA A 307 21.67 2.63 -52.28
N GLN A 308 21.87 3.94 -52.44
CA GLN A 308 21.76 4.92 -51.35
C GLN A 308 20.33 5.02 -50.81
N SER A 309 19.33 5.14 -51.70
CA SER A 309 17.92 5.13 -51.28
C SER A 309 17.51 3.83 -50.59
N GLN A 310 17.99 2.66 -51.04
CA GLN A 310 17.75 1.37 -50.39
C GLN A 310 18.38 1.29 -48.99
N ARG A 311 19.63 1.77 -48.82
CA ARG A 311 20.27 1.88 -47.49
C ARG A 311 19.47 2.79 -46.56
N HIS A 312 18.97 3.93 -47.06
CA HIS A 312 18.18 4.89 -46.27
C HIS A 312 16.79 4.32 -45.90
N ILE A 313 16.16 3.54 -46.78
CA ILE A 313 14.89 2.85 -46.48
C ILE A 313 15.09 1.82 -45.37
N LEU A 314 16.16 1.02 -45.42
CA LEU A 314 16.48 0.03 -44.40
C LEU A 314 16.76 0.69 -43.03
N ALA A 315 17.53 1.79 -43.01
CA ALA A 315 17.81 2.54 -41.77
C ALA A 315 16.53 3.11 -41.13
N LEU A 316 15.62 3.68 -41.93
CA LEU A 316 14.31 4.15 -41.44
C LEU A 316 13.41 3.00 -40.96
N GLN A 317 13.52 1.81 -41.56
CA GLN A 317 12.77 0.63 -41.10
C GLN A 317 13.28 0.15 -39.73
N GLU A 318 14.59 0.12 -39.52
CA GLU A 318 15.20 -0.22 -38.23
C GLU A 318 14.84 0.81 -37.13
N GLU A 319 14.85 2.10 -37.47
CA GLU A 319 14.40 3.20 -36.58
C GLU A 319 12.91 3.08 -36.23
N ILE A 320 12.04 2.78 -37.19
CA ILE A 320 10.60 2.56 -36.93
C ILE A 320 10.39 1.33 -36.04
N GLU A 321 11.10 0.23 -36.27
CA GLU A 321 11.03 -0.95 -35.41
C GLU A 321 11.55 -0.68 -33.99
N GLU A 322 12.53 0.22 -33.82
CA GLU A 322 13.02 0.69 -32.53
C GLU A 322 11.97 1.52 -31.79
N LEU A 323 11.44 2.55 -32.44
CA LEU A 323 10.38 3.40 -31.89
C LEU A 323 9.10 2.61 -31.57
N GLU A 324 8.76 1.59 -32.35
CA GLU A 324 7.68 0.66 -32.01
C GLU A 324 7.99 -0.18 -30.77
N ARG A 325 9.23 -0.69 -30.61
CA ARG A 325 9.66 -1.43 -29.41
C ARG A 325 9.60 -0.53 -28.17
N GLU A 326 10.09 0.70 -28.25
CA GLU A 326 10.01 1.67 -27.16
C GLU A 326 8.56 2.05 -26.82
N ASN A 327 7.72 2.35 -27.82
CA ASN A 327 6.32 2.74 -27.59
C ASN A 327 5.51 1.60 -26.95
N ARG A 328 5.78 0.34 -27.33
CA ARG A 328 5.20 -0.84 -26.65
C ARG A 328 5.65 -0.94 -25.18
N LEU A 329 6.91 -0.63 -24.87
CA LEU A 329 7.43 -0.62 -23.50
C LEU A 329 6.83 0.55 -22.68
N HIS A 330 6.79 1.75 -23.22
CA HIS A 330 6.16 2.92 -22.58
C HIS A 330 4.67 2.66 -22.32
N SER A 331 3.95 2.03 -23.25
CA SER A 331 2.54 1.63 -23.06
C SER A 331 2.36 0.63 -21.90
N GLN A 332 3.29 -0.30 -21.71
CA GLN A 332 3.28 -1.23 -20.57
C GLN A 332 3.58 -0.53 -19.24
N GLN A 333 4.56 0.39 -19.23
CA GLN A 333 4.88 1.20 -18.05
C GLN A 333 3.72 2.14 -17.69
N GLU A 334 3.08 2.77 -18.66
CA GLU A 334 1.91 3.63 -18.45
C GLU A 334 0.72 2.82 -17.91
N ALA A 335 0.50 1.59 -18.41
CA ALA A 335 -0.54 0.70 -17.87
C ALA A 335 -0.25 0.29 -16.42
N MET A 336 1.00 -0.04 -16.09
CA MET A 336 1.43 -0.35 -14.72
C MET A 336 1.23 0.85 -13.79
N LEU A 337 1.70 2.04 -14.19
CA LEU A 337 1.57 3.27 -13.40
C LEU A 337 0.11 3.71 -13.23
N LYS A 338 -0.76 3.48 -14.23
CA LYS A 338 -2.21 3.72 -14.12
C LYS A 338 -2.87 2.78 -13.10
N GLU A 339 -2.46 1.52 -13.05
CA GLU A 339 -3.02 0.57 -12.07
C GLU A 339 -2.47 0.83 -10.66
N GLU A 340 -1.18 1.14 -10.51
CA GLU A 340 -0.62 1.58 -9.22
C GLU A 340 -1.23 2.88 -8.72
N PHE A 341 -1.53 3.84 -9.61
CA PHE A 341 -2.28 5.04 -9.25
C PHE A 341 -3.70 4.70 -8.74
N ARG A 342 -4.41 3.78 -9.40
CA ARG A 342 -5.72 3.28 -8.93
C ARG A 342 -5.62 2.53 -7.60
N ASN A 343 -4.54 1.78 -7.37
CA ASN A 343 -4.28 1.08 -6.11
C ASN A 343 -4.07 2.09 -4.97
N MET A 344 -3.24 3.11 -5.19
CA MET A 344 -3.06 4.21 -4.24
C MET A 344 -4.35 5.02 -4.01
N GLU A 345 -5.15 5.27 -5.05
CA GLU A 345 -6.45 5.96 -4.93
C GLU A 345 -7.47 5.12 -4.14
N ARG A 346 -7.51 3.79 -4.36
CA ARG A 346 -8.32 2.85 -3.55
C ARG A 346 -7.85 2.84 -2.09
N MET A 347 -6.54 2.77 -1.84
CA MET A 347 -5.98 2.79 -0.48
C MET A 347 -6.29 4.08 0.26
N GLN A 348 -6.06 5.24 -0.35
CA GLN A 348 -6.35 6.54 0.27
C GLN A 348 -7.85 6.70 0.63
N LYS A 349 -8.75 6.15 -0.20
CA LYS A 349 -10.19 6.12 0.11
C LYS A 349 -10.54 5.14 1.23
N ARG A 350 -9.83 4.01 1.35
CA ARG A 350 -9.96 3.04 2.47
C ARG A 350 -9.50 3.62 3.81
N GLU A 351 -8.46 4.47 3.82
CA GLU A 351 -7.95 5.11 5.05
C GLU A 351 -8.99 6.02 5.75
N GLY A 352 -9.93 6.58 5.00
CA GLY A 352 -11.03 7.40 5.53
C GLY A 352 -12.22 6.63 6.13
N VAL A 353 -12.19 5.29 6.14
CA VAL A 353 -13.32 4.46 6.56
C VAL A 353 -13.29 4.17 8.07
N ASP A 354 -14.39 4.45 8.77
CA ASP A 354 -14.59 3.96 10.12
C ASP A 354 -14.73 2.43 10.13
N MET A 355 -13.67 1.76 10.61
CA MET A 355 -13.62 0.32 10.81
C MET A 355 -14.70 -0.18 11.79
N THR A 356 -15.21 0.67 12.68
CA THR A 356 -16.32 0.34 13.60
C THR A 356 -17.63 0.19 12.83
N TYR A 357 -17.95 1.16 11.97
CA TYR A 357 -19.09 1.07 11.04
C TYR A 357 -18.97 -0.12 10.09
N LEU A 358 -17.81 -0.31 9.44
CA LEU A 358 -17.57 -1.43 8.54
C LEU A 358 -17.76 -2.78 9.24
N LYS A 359 -17.18 -2.95 10.45
CA LYS A 359 -17.38 -4.14 11.30
C LYS A 359 -18.86 -4.39 11.58
N ASN A 360 -19.63 -3.36 11.90
CA ASN A 360 -21.07 -3.49 12.19
C ASN A 360 -21.90 -3.83 10.94
N VAL A 361 -21.53 -3.31 9.76
CA VAL A 361 -22.16 -3.68 8.48
C VAL A 361 -21.86 -5.13 8.11
N ILE A 362 -20.60 -5.58 8.30
CA ILE A 362 -20.20 -6.98 8.08
C ILE A 362 -20.93 -7.89 9.08
N LEU A 363 -20.98 -7.58 10.38
CA LEU A 363 -21.71 -8.39 11.35
C LEU A 363 -23.18 -8.54 10.96
N LYS A 364 -23.86 -7.46 10.52
CA LYS A 364 -25.22 -7.55 9.98
C LYS A 364 -25.33 -8.45 8.75
N LEU A 365 -24.37 -8.42 7.82
CA LEU A 365 -24.34 -9.33 6.67
C LEU A 365 -24.23 -10.80 7.12
N LEU A 366 -23.41 -11.09 8.13
CA LEU A 366 -23.22 -12.43 8.69
C LEU A 366 -24.44 -12.92 9.50
N GLU A 367 -25.16 -12.00 10.17
CA GLU A 367 -26.33 -12.29 11.02
C GLU A 367 -27.63 -12.44 10.22
N THR A 368 -27.85 -11.59 9.21
CA THR A 368 -29.11 -11.52 8.44
C THR A 368 -29.07 -12.26 7.11
N GLY A 369 -27.89 -12.38 6.49
CA GLY A 369 -27.75 -12.90 5.12
C GLY A 369 -28.22 -11.93 4.03
N GLU A 370 -28.45 -10.64 4.31
CA GLU A 370 -28.91 -9.62 3.36
C GLU A 370 -27.82 -9.17 2.37
N VAL A 371 -27.27 -10.12 1.60
CA VAL A 371 -26.18 -9.92 0.64
C VAL A 371 -26.50 -8.82 -0.37
N GLU A 372 -27.70 -8.83 -0.95
CA GLU A 372 -28.12 -7.88 -2.00
C GLU A 372 -28.13 -6.43 -1.52
N ALA A 373 -28.42 -6.20 -0.23
CA ALA A 373 -28.50 -4.86 0.34
C ALA A 373 -27.15 -4.40 0.95
N LEU A 374 -26.41 -5.29 1.60
CA LEU A 374 -25.23 -4.93 2.39
C LEU A 374 -23.90 -5.08 1.63
N LEU A 375 -23.81 -5.98 0.65
CA LEU A 375 -22.60 -6.14 -0.16
C LEU A 375 -22.27 -4.92 -1.04
N PRO A 376 -23.24 -4.19 -1.63
CA PRO A 376 -22.96 -2.91 -2.31
C PRO A 376 -22.40 -1.84 -1.36
N VAL A 377 -22.86 -1.80 -0.10
CA VAL A 377 -22.35 -0.87 0.92
C VAL A 377 -20.90 -1.24 1.30
N ILE A 378 -20.62 -2.52 1.52
CA ILE A 378 -19.26 -3.01 1.79
C ILE A 378 -18.32 -2.73 0.61
N GLY A 379 -18.77 -2.95 -0.63
CA GLY A 379 -18.01 -2.64 -1.84
C GLY A 379 -17.72 -1.15 -2.01
N MET A 380 -18.65 -0.27 -1.61
CA MET A 380 -18.43 1.18 -1.60
C MET A 380 -17.40 1.59 -0.53
N LEU A 381 -17.46 1.02 0.68
CA LEU A 381 -16.50 1.30 1.75
C LEU A 381 -15.09 0.77 1.39
N LEU A 382 -14.99 -0.47 0.93
CA LEU A 382 -13.71 -1.10 0.59
C LEU A 382 -13.21 -0.80 -0.83
N GLN A 383 -13.92 0.04 -1.59
CA GLN A 383 -13.58 0.42 -2.97
C GLN A 383 -13.31 -0.80 -3.86
N PHE A 384 -14.21 -1.80 -3.80
CA PHE A 384 -14.11 -3.00 -4.63
C PHE A 384 -14.38 -2.69 -6.10
N SER A 385 -13.67 -3.37 -7.01
CA SER A 385 -14.00 -3.34 -8.44
C SER A 385 -15.36 -3.98 -8.72
N PRO A 386 -16.07 -3.62 -9.82
CA PRO A 386 -17.30 -4.30 -10.19
C PRO A 386 -17.09 -5.80 -10.46
N GLU A 387 -15.88 -6.21 -10.85
CA GLU A 387 -15.44 -7.60 -10.96
C GLU A 387 -15.39 -8.30 -9.59
N GLU A 388 -14.74 -7.70 -8.59
CA GLU A 388 -14.68 -8.19 -7.21
C GLU A 388 -16.09 -8.33 -6.60
N VAL A 389 -16.95 -7.30 -6.77
CA VAL A 389 -18.34 -7.34 -6.29
C VAL A 389 -19.12 -8.49 -6.95
N LYS A 390 -18.93 -8.73 -8.25
CA LYS A 390 -19.58 -9.81 -9.00
C LYS A 390 -19.09 -11.21 -8.58
N LEU A 391 -17.80 -11.35 -8.28
CA LEU A 391 -17.22 -12.57 -7.70
C LEU A 391 -17.77 -12.85 -6.30
N LEU A 392 -17.85 -11.83 -5.44
CA LEU A 392 -18.44 -11.95 -4.11
C LEU A 392 -19.95 -12.26 -4.18
N LEU A 393 -20.71 -11.65 -5.12
CA LEU A 393 -22.12 -11.96 -5.37
C LEU A 393 -22.32 -13.47 -5.65
N SER A 394 -21.60 -13.99 -6.65
CA SER A 394 -21.70 -15.39 -7.09
C SER A 394 -21.19 -16.39 -6.05
N SER A 395 -20.15 -16.03 -5.29
CA SER A 395 -19.71 -16.82 -4.13
C SER A 395 -20.77 -16.85 -3.03
N CYS A 396 -21.46 -15.74 -2.75
CA CYS A 396 -22.53 -15.72 -1.75
C CYS A 396 -23.76 -16.52 -2.19
N TYR A 397 -24.20 -16.39 -3.44
CA TYR A 397 -25.34 -17.15 -3.96
C TYR A 397 -25.10 -18.66 -3.99
N SER A 398 -23.89 -19.10 -4.34
CA SER A 398 -23.55 -20.54 -4.28
C SER A 398 -23.57 -21.08 -2.84
N ILE A 399 -23.15 -20.28 -1.86
CA ILE A 399 -23.28 -20.61 -0.43
C ILE A 399 -24.76 -20.68 -0.03
N THR A 400 -25.62 -19.72 -0.41
CA THR A 400 -27.05 -19.78 -0.04
C THR A 400 -27.77 -20.97 -0.68
N MET A 401 -27.49 -21.28 -1.96
CA MET A 401 -28.07 -22.43 -2.66
C MET A 401 -27.67 -23.76 -2.00
N GLY A 402 -26.39 -23.96 -1.65
CA GLY A 402 -25.96 -25.16 -0.95
C GLY A 402 -26.58 -25.33 0.44
N ASN A 403 -26.90 -24.23 1.14
CA ASN A 403 -27.68 -24.31 2.39
C ASN A 403 -29.17 -24.65 2.12
N LEU A 404 -29.78 -24.22 1.01
CA LEU A 404 -31.13 -24.62 0.63
C LEU A 404 -31.21 -26.11 0.25
N GLU A 405 -30.26 -26.63 -0.53
CA GLU A 405 -30.23 -28.05 -0.90
C GLU A 405 -30.08 -28.97 0.32
N LEU A 406 -29.23 -28.58 1.29
CA LEU A 406 -29.14 -29.27 2.58
C LEU A 406 -30.47 -29.25 3.37
N VAL A 407 -31.19 -28.12 3.35
CA VAL A 407 -32.51 -28.00 4.01
C VAL A 407 -33.61 -28.79 3.30
N LEU A 408 -33.53 -28.95 1.98
CA LEU A 408 -34.44 -29.78 1.20
C LEU A 408 -34.18 -31.29 1.43
N LEU A 409 -32.91 -31.71 1.44
CA LEU A 409 -32.51 -33.08 1.77
C LEU A 409 -33.00 -33.51 3.16
N LEU A 410 -32.88 -32.62 4.16
CA LEU A 410 -33.40 -32.83 5.52
C LEU A 410 -34.93 -32.86 5.65
N ARG A 411 -35.68 -32.66 4.54
CA ARG A 411 -37.14 -32.55 4.54
C ARG A 411 -37.85 -33.58 3.65
N CYS A 412 -37.10 -34.46 3.00
CA CYS A 412 -37.65 -35.61 2.27
C CYS A 412 -38.10 -36.71 3.25
N PRO A 413 -39.38 -37.15 3.24
CA PRO A 413 -39.85 -38.28 4.05
C PRO A 413 -39.47 -39.61 3.39
N LEU A 414 -38.17 -39.89 3.31
CA LEU A 414 -37.64 -41.17 2.84
C LEU A 414 -37.83 -42.23 3.93
N HIS A 415 -38.55 -43.31 3.60
CA HIS A 415 -38.95 -44.33 4.59
C HIS A 415 -37.88 -45.41 4.81
N ASP A 416 -36.89 -45.50 3.92
CA ASP A 416 -35.73 -46.37 4.05
C ASP A 416 -34.42 -45.58 3.95
N ILE A 417 -33.48 -45.90 4.84
CA ILE A 417 -32.21 -45.17 5.02
C ILE A 417 -31.20 -45.52 3.91
N GLU A 418 -31.32 -46.69 3.28
CA GLU A 418 -30.39 -47.15 2.25
C GLU A 418 -30.48 -46.31 0.95
N ASP A 419 -31.69 -45.92 0.53
CA ASP A 419 -31.89 -45.05 -0.65
C ASP A 419 -31.30 -43.65 -0.45
N ALA A 420 -31.41 -43.09 0.76
CA ALA A 420 -30.79 -41.81 1.10
C ALA A 420 -29.25 -41.90 1.02
N LEU A 421 -28.67 -42.99 1.50
CA LEU A 421 -27.23 -43.25 1.40
C LEU A 421 -26.78 -43.54 -0.04
N LEU A 422 -27.63 -44.14 -0.87
CA LEU A 422 -27.34 -44.39 -2.29
C LEU A 422 -27.39 -43.08 -3.12
N ALA A 423 -28.34 -42.19 -2.84
CA ALA A 423 -28.37 -40.84 -3.39
C ALA A 423 -27.10 -40.05 -3.02
N CYS A 424 -26.69 -40.08 -1.74
CA CYS A 424 -25.46 -39.44 -1.29
C CYS A 424 -24.17 -40.04 -1.90
N ARG A 425 -24.18 -41.30 -2.35
CA ARG A 425 -23.02 -41.93 -3.05
C ARG A 425 -22.98 -41.66 -4.56
N THR A 426 -24.12 -41.35 -5.17
CA THR A 426 -24.19 -41.08 -6.62
C THR A 426 -23.90 -39.62 -6.96
N TRP A 427 -24.07 -38.69 -6.01
CA TRP A 427 -23.53 -37.33 -6.09
C TRP A 427 -22.07 -37.30 -5.60
N ASN A 428 -21.13 -37.41 -6.54
CA ASN A 428 -19.68 -37.38 -6.25
C ASN A 428 -19.19 -35.97 -5.87
N ILE A 429 -19.43 -35.56 -4.62
CA ILE A 429 -18.94 -34.28 -4.07
C ILE A 429 -17.47 -34.43 -3.63
N GLU A 430 -16.56 -34.32 -4.58
CA GLU A 430 -15.11 -34.24 -4.33
C GLU A 430 -14.72 -32.89 -3.70
N ARG A 431 -14.97 -32.72 -2.39
CA ARG A 431 -14.34 -31.70 -1.53
C ARG A 431 -14.45 -32.06 -0.05
N GLU A 432 -13.40 -31.74 0.71
CA GLU A 432 -13.17 -32.14 2.11
C GLU A 432 -14.11 -31.46 3.13
N SER A 433 -15.41 -31.74 3.00
CA SER A 433 -16.48 -31.28 3.86
C SER A 433 -16.91 -32.42 4.78
N SER A 434 -16.59 -32.33 6.07
CA SER A 434 -17.07 -33.28 7.08
C SER A 434 -18.58 -33.12 7.28
N ILE A 435 -19.37 -33.94 6.58
CA ILE A 435 -20.83 -33.99 6.70
C ILE A 435 -21.20 -34.97 7.82
N GLU A 436 -21.61 -34.46 8.98
CA GLU A 436 -22.28 -35.27 9.99
C GLU A 436 -23.78 -35.40 9.65
N LEU A 437 -24.24 -36.63 9.50
CA LEU A 437 -25.56 -36.95 8.95
C LEU A 437 -26.55 -37.19 10.10
N LEU A 438 -27.32 -36.17 10.47
CA LEU A 438 -28.24 -36.21 11.61
C LEU A 438 -29.56 -36.90 11.25
N ILE A 439 -29.63 -38.22 11.42
CA ILE A 439 -30.86 -39.00 11.24
C ILE A 439 -31.77 -38.81 12.46
N VAL A 440 -32.89 -38.09 12.30
CA VAL A 440 -33.91 -37.92 13.34
C VAL A 440 -34.97 -39.02 13.21
N CYS A 441 -34.77 -40.15 13.90
CA CYS A 441 -35.80 -41.18 14.00
C CYS A 441 -37.01 -40.66 14.79
N GLY A 442 -38.21 -40.77 14.22
CA GLY A 442 -39.44 -40.30 14.82
C GLY A 442 -40.05 -41.26 15.84
N SER A 443 -39.66 -41.15 17.11
CA SER A 443 -40.42 -41.62 18.27
C SER A 443 -40.13 -40.77 19.51
N ASP A 444 -41.11 -40.65 20.41
CA ASP A 444 -41.15 -39.57 21.41
C ASP A 444 -40.00 -39.60 22.44
N GLY A 445 -39.38 -38.43 22.68
CA GLY A 445 -38.74 -38.18 24.00
C GLY A 445 -37.37 -37.51 24.09
N CYS A 446 -36.94 -36.62 23.17
CA CYS A 446 -35.70 -35.84 23.36
C CYS A 446 -35.92 -34.31 23.39
N LYS A 447 -35.78 -33.69 24.58
CA LYS A 447 -35.75 -32.23 24.79
C LYS A 447 -34.39 -31.78 25.34
N SER A 448 -33.40 -31.55 24.48
CA SER A 448 -32.16 -30.82 24.85
C SER A 448 -31.31 -30.42 23.63
N ALA A 449 -30.36 -29.50 23.87
CA ALA A 449 -29.16 -29.26 23.07
C ALA A 449 -29.31 -28.73 21.62
N ILE A 450 -29.98 -27.57 21.44
CA ILE A 450 -29.48 -26.59 20.45
C ILE A 450 -28.40 -25.75 21.16
N LYS A 451 -27.12 -25.97 20.82
CA LYS A 451 -26.01 -25.06 21.15
C LYS A 451 -24.75 -25.37 20.33
N HIS A 452 -24.08 -24.32 19.86
CA HIS A 452 -22.79 -24.32 19.15
C HIS A 452 -22.72 -25.10 17.82
N THR A 453 -23.22 -24.48 16.75
CA THR A 453 -22.55 -24.58 15.44
C THR A 453 -21.45 -23.53 15.36
N THR A 454 -20.20 -23.93 15.10
CA THR A 454 -19.07 -22.99 14.95
C THR A 454 -19.08 -22.30 13.58
N PRO A 455 -19.06 -20.96 13.49
CA PRO A 455 -19.22 -20.24 12.21
C PRO A 455 -17.97 -20.25 11.31
N GLN A 456 -16.83 -20.75 11.80
CA GLN A 456 -15.50 -20.49 11.26
C GLN A 456 -15.21 -20.98 9.82
N ARG A 457 -16.03 -21.87 9.25
CA ARG A 457 -15.84 -22.35 7.86
C ARG A 457 -16.76 -21.70 6.81
N LYS A 458 -17.83 -20.99 7.20
CA LYS A 458 -18.81 -20.47 6.23
C LYS A 458 -18.40 -19.19 5.48
N PHE A 459 -17.36 -18.50 5.96
CA PHE A 459 -16.95 -17.18 5.43
C PHE A 459 -15.49 -17.12 4.99
N LEU A 460 -14.84 -18.28 4.77
CA LEU A 460 -13.46 -18.34 4.31
C LEU A 460 -13.20 -17.52 3.02
N PRO A 461 -14.07 -17.52 1.99
CA PRO A 461 -13.86 -16.71 0.79
C PRO A 461 -13.90 -15.20 1.06
N LEU A 462 -14.86 -14.75 1.89
CA LEU A 462 -14.98 -13.33 2.27
C LEU A 462 -13.78 -12.86 3.09
N LEU A 463 -13.34 -13.66 4.08
CA LEU A 463 -12.11 -13.39 4.83
C LEU A 463 -10.88 -13.40 3.93
N GLN A 464 -10.77 -14.35 3.00
CA GLN A 464 -9.60 -14.48 2.13
C GLN A 464 -9.47 -13.30 1.14
N VAL A 465 -10.57 -12.80 0.58
CA VAL A 465 -10.57 -11.58 -0.24
C VAL A 465 -10.24 -10.35 0.62
N MET A 466 -10.86 -10.21 1.80
CA MET A 466 -10.57 -9.08 2.70
C MET A 466 -9.13 -9.07 3.26
N LEU A 467 -8.47 -10.22 3.38
CA LEU A 467 -7.10 -10.36 3.87
C LEU A 467 -6.03 -10.23 2.77
N GLN A 468 -6.41 -10.27 1.49
CA GLN A 468 -5.47 -10.02 0.38
C GLN A 468 -5.22 -8.52 0.13
N ASP A 469 -6.15 -7.67 0.56
CA ASP A 469 -6.25 -6.25 0.16
C ASP A 469 -6.01 -5.23 1.32
N LEU A 470 -5.60 -5.72 2.49
CA LEU A 470 -5.24 -4.90 3.65
C LEU A 470 -3.76 -4.48 3.57
N PRO A 471 -3.41 -3.19 3.80
CA PRO A 471 -2.01 -2.78 3.88
C PRO A 471 -1.31 -3.50 5.04
N VAL A 472 -0.06 -3.91 4.82
CA VAL A 472 0.74 -4.66 5.79
C VAL A 472 1.02 -3.80 7.02
N LEU A 473 0.23 -3.97 8.08
CA LEU A 473 0.49 -3.38 9.39
C LEU A 473 1.77 -3.99 9.97
N SER A 474 2.80 -3.15 10.08
CA SER A 474 4.14 -3.53 10.52
C SER A 474 4.22 -3.74 12.05
N SER A 475 3.88 -4.95 12.52
CA SER A 475 4.35 -5.47 13.82
C SER A 475 4.26 -6.99 13.95
N GLN A 476 5.43 -7.60 14.11
CA GLN A 476 5.77 -8.79 14.92
C GLN A 476 4.80 -9.99 15.03
N ASP A 477 5.32 -11.13 14.58
CA ASP A 477 5.26 -12.45 15.23
C ASP A 477 3.89 -13.08 15.55
N SER A 478 3.34 -13.79 14.56
CA SER A 478 2.67 -15.07 14.85
C SER A 478 2.90 -16.11 13.74
N HIS A 479 3.66 -17.16 14.04
CA HIS A 479 3.81 -18.31 13.14
C HIS A 479 2.57 -19.21 13.18
N PHE A 480 1.86 -19.33 12.06
CA PHE A 480 0.93 -20.45 11.82
C PHE A 480 1.56 -21.45 10.84
N HIS A 481 2.01 -22.61 11.35
CA HIS A 481 2.50 -23.70 10.51
C HIS A 481 1.34 -24.37 9.77
N ASN A 482 1.42 -24.40 8.43
CA ASN A 482 0.45 -25.05 7.57
C ASN A 482 1.01 -26.37 7.01
N SER A 483 0.94 -27.44 7.82
CA SER A 483 1.55 -28.75 7.52
C SER A 483 0.74 -29.56 6.49
N ARG A 484 0.95 -29.27 5.20
CA ARG A 484 0.52 -30.18 4.11
C ARG A 484 1.47 -31.38 4.00
N ASN A 485 1.06 -32.52 4.54
CA ASN A 485 1.72 -33.80 4.29
C ASN A 485 1.55 -34.21 2.81
N VAL A 486 2.62 -34.14 2.03
CA VAL A 486 2.69 -34.76 0.70
C VAL A 486 3.08 -36.22 0.89
N GLY A 487 2.08 -37.11 0.88
CA GLY A 487 2.29 -38.56 0.95
C GLY A 487 2.76 -39.13 -0.37
N ASN A 488 4.08 -39.23 -0.59
CA ASN A 488 4.63 -39.97 -1.72
C ASN A 488 4.18 -41.43 -1.69
N ARG A 489 3.50 -41.88 -2.75
CA ARG A 489 3.39 -43.31 -3.10
C ARG A 489 4.45 -43.62 -4.14
N GLU A 490 5.49 -44.34 -3.72
CA GLU A 490 6.35 -45.08 -4.64
C GLU A 490 6.39 -46.56 -4.22
N PHE A 491 6.70 -47.41 -5.20
CA PHE A 491 6.55 -48.86 -5.13
C PHE A 491 7.48 -49.49 -4.08
N PHE A 492 6.93 -50.32 -3.18
CA PHE A 492 6.92 -51.78 -3.39
C PHE A 492 5.89 -52.49 -2.46
#